data_AF-A0A7S4J061-F1
#
_entry.id   AF-A0A7S4J061-F1
#
_cell.length_a   1.000
_cell.length_b   1.000
_cell.length_c   1.000
_cell.angle_alpha   90.00
_cell.angle_beta   90.00
_cell.angle_gamma   90.00
#
_symmetry.space_group_name_H-M   'P 1'
#
loop_
_entity.id
_entity.type
_entity.pdbx_description
1 polymer ?
#
loop_
_entity_poly.entity_id
_entity_poly.type
_entity_poly.pdbx_seq_one_letter_code
_entity_poly.pdbx_strand_id
1 'polypeptide(L)'
;DHTTLQPVVAFLARQITAPPFANVLIGVANLLLDMYAPVLGQSPAIDELFVKLRNVLESEVRLQAELAQLMGAMDVLLAGANMPGRAADAPRPNKLQKVAANGGAA
;
A
#
# COMPACT_ATOMS: atom_id res chain seq x y z
N ASP A 1 -17.13 -33.85 -7.35
CA ASP A 1 -18.49 -33.65 -6.83
C ASP A 1 -18.75 -32.20 -6.47
N HIS A 2 -19.87 -31.64 -6.95
CA HIS A 2 -20.21 -30.22 -6.79
C HIS A 2 -20.52 -29.82 -5.34
N THR A 3 -20.91 -30.76 -4.48
CA THR A 3 -21.27 -30.56 -3.08
C THR A 3 -20.08 -30.33 -2.15
N THR A 4 -18.88 -30.82 -2.50
CA THR A 4 -17.67 -30.67 -1.67
C THR A 4 -16.90 -29.38 -1.95
N LEU A 5 -17.16 -28.73 -3.09
CA LEU A 5 -16.44 -27.52 -3.51
C LEU A 5 -17.07 -26.22 -2.98
N GLN A 6 -18.38 -26.23 -2.74
CA GLN A 6 -19.10 -25.12 -2.16
C GLN A 6 -18.52 -24.63 -0.80
N PRO A 7 -18.24 -25.51 0.19
CA PRO A 7 -17.62 -25.08 1.44
C PRO A 7 -16.16 -24.63 1.27
N VAL A 8 -15.43 -25.14 0.27
CA VAL A 8 -14.05 -24.73 -0.01
C VAL A 8 -14.00 -23.31 -0.57
N VAL A 9 -14.88 -22.97 -1.51
CA VAL A 9 -14.97 -21.61 -2.06
C VAL A 9 -15.48 -20.62 -1.01
N ALA A 10 -16.44 -21.02 -0.17
CA ALA A 10 -16.88 -20.21 0.97
C ALA A 10 -15.77 -19.99 2.00
N PHE A 11 -14.95 -21.01 2.27
CA PHE A 11 -13.78 -20.90 3.14
C PHE A 11 -12.72 -19.97 2.55
N LEU A 12 -12.41 -20.10 1.25
CA LEU A 12 -11.51 -19.18 0.55
C LEU A 12 -12.01 -17.75 0.62
N ALA A 13 -13.27 -17.49 0.28
CA ALA A 13 -13.86 -16.15 0.33
C ALA A 13 -13.82 -15.53 1.74
N ARG A 14 -13.91 -16.35 2.78
CA ARG A 14 -13.87 -15.90 4.17
C ARG A 14 -12.45 -15.68 4.69
N GLN A 15 -11.48 -16.47 4.24
CA GLN A 15 -10.14 -16.52 4.82
C GLN A 15 -9.06 -15.81 4.00
N ILE A 16 -9.39 -15.34 2.79
CA ILE A 16 -8.46 -14.57 1.94
C ILE A 16 -8.06 -13.22 2.54
N THR A 17 -8.88 -12.70 3.46
CA THR A 17 -8.64 -11.44 4.20
C THR A 17 -7.65 -11.60 5.35
N ALA A 18 -7.17 -12.82 5.64
CA ALA A 18 -6.14 -13.06 6.66
C ALA A 18 -4.74 -12.93 6.02
N PRO A 19 -3.95 -11.88 6.38
CA PRO A 19 -2.66 -11.58 5.76
C PRO A 19 -1.63 -12.73 5.69
N PRO A 20 -1.48 -13.61 6.71
CA PRO A 20 -0.45 -14.65 6.66
C PRO A 20 -0.76 -15.79 5.67
N PHE A 21 -2.03 -15.97 5.28
CA PHE A 21 -2.45 -17.07 4.41
C PHE A 21 -2.87 -16.61 3.01
N ALA A 22 -2.93 -15.30 2.76
CA ALA A 22 -3.37 -14.72 1.50
C ALA A 22 -2.60 -15.26 0.28
N ASN A 23 -1.25 -15.35 0.35
CA ASN A 23 -0.45 -15.88 -0.76
C ASN A 23 -0.77 -17.33 -1.12
N VAL A 24 -0.98 -18.18 -0.10
CA VAL A 24 -1.34 -19.60 -0.33
C VAL A 24 -2.77 -19.70 -0.86
N LEU A 25 -3.70 -18.92 -0.31
CA LEU A 25 -5.10 -18.91 -0.76
C LEU A 25 -5.27 -18.35 -2.18
N ILE A 26 -4.46 -17.37 -2.60
CA ILE A 26 -4.45 -16.87 -3.97
C ILE A 26 -4.01 -17.99 -4.94
N GLY A 27 -2.98 -18.75 -4.58
CA GLY A 27 -2.54 -19.92 -5.36
C GLY A 27 -3.64 -20.97 -5.51
N VAL A 28 -4.35 -21.26 -4.41
CA VAL A 28 -5.48 -22.21 -4.41
C VAL A 28 -6.67 -21.65 -5.21
N ALA A 29 -6.95 -20.35 -5.13
CA ALA A 29 -8.02 -19.70 -5.90
C ALA A 29 -7.75 -19.75 -7.41
N ASN A 30 -6.51 -19.51 -7.85
CA ASN A 30 -6.12 -19.64 -9.25
C ASN A 30 -6.25 -21.09 -9.74
N LEU A 31 -5.78 -22.07 -8.95
CA LEU A 31 -5.93 -23.49 -9.28
C LEU A 31 -7.41 -23.90 -9.40
N LEU A 32 -8.27 -23.38 -8.52
CA LEU A 32 -9.71 -23.61 -8.58
C LEU A 32 -10.35 -22.95 -9.80
N LEU A 33 -9.93 -21.74 -10.17
CA LEU A 33 -10.38 -21.07 -11.37
C LEU A 33 -10.00 -21.87 -12.62
N ASP A 34 -8.78 -22.39 -12.72
CA ASP A 34 -8.34 -23.22 -13.84
C ASP A 34 -9.12 -24.54 -13.93
N MET A 35 -9.40 -25.18 -12.79
CA MET A 35 -10.22 -26.39 -12.70
C MET A 35 -11.69 -26.16 -13.09
N TYR A 36 -12.25 -24.99 -12.75
CA TYR A 36 -13.63 -24.64 -13.03
C TYR A 36 -13.85 -23.90 -14.35
N ALA A 37 -12.78 -23.42 -14.98
CA ALA A 37 -12.82 -22.75 -16.28
C ALA A 37 -13.69 -23.46 -17.34
N PRO A 38 -13.61 -24.80 -17.53
CA PRO A 38 -14.41 -25.50 -18.54
C PRO A 38 -15.89 -25.70 -18.16
N VAL A 39 -16.27 -25.47 -16.90
CA VAL A 39 -17.63 -25.67 -16.36
C VAL A 39 -18.28 -24.39 -15.83
N LEU A 40 -17.62 -23.24 -16.01
CA LEU A 40 -18.18 -21.90 -15.73
C LEU A 40 -19.51 -21.71 -16.49
N GLY A 41 -20.53 -21.18 -15.81
CA GLY A 41 -21.86 -20.98 -16.40
C GLY A 41 -22.81 -22.19 -16.32
N GLN A 42 -22.35 -23.36 -15.87
CA GLN A 42 -23.22 -24.53 -15.69
C GLN A 42 -23.96 -24.53 -14.34
N SER A 43 -23.48 -23.77 -13.36
CA SER A 43 -24.11 -23.65 -12.04
C SER A 43 -24.10 -22.20 -11.54
N PRO A 44 -25.25 -21.51 -11.51
CA PRO A 44 -25.32 -20.11 -11.10
C PRO A 44 -24.89 -19.89 -9.64
N ALA A 45 -25.05 -20.90 -8.78
CA ALA A 45 -24.62 -20.84 -7.38
C ALA A 45 -23.09 -20.80 -7.22
N ILE A 46 -22.37 -21.49 -8.11
CA ILE A 46 -20.90 -21.50 -8.11
C ILE A 46 -20.37 -20.21 -8.72
N ASP A 47 -20.98 -19.73 -9.80
CA ASP A 47 -20.61 -18.46 -10.43
C ASP A 47 -20.77 -17.28 -9.44
N GLU A 48 -21.85 -17.25 -8.64
CA GLU A 48 -22.03 -16.26 -7.58
C GLU A 48 -20.90 -16.27 -6.54
N LEU A 49 -20.41 -17.45 -6.17
CA LEU A 49 -19.32 -17.60 -5.21
C LEU A 49 -18.01 -17.05 -5.77
N PHE A 50 -17.72 -17.28 -7.06
CA PHE A 50 -16.54 -16.72 -7.72
C PHE A 50 -16.64 -15.19 -7.87
N VAL A 51 -17.82 -14.65 -8.17
CA VAL A 51 -18.04 -13.20 -8.21
C VAL A 51 -17.81 -12.58 -6.83
N LYS A 52 -18.33 -13.19 -5.76
CA LYS A 52 -18.08 -12.75 -4.38
C LYS A 52 -16.58 -12.78 -4.04
N LEU A 53 -15.88 -13.85 -4.42
CA LEU A 53 -14.44 -13.98 -4.23
C LEU A 53 -13.67 -12.85 -4.95
N ARG A 54 -14.02 -12.57 -6.21
CA ARG A 54 -13.41 -11.47 -6.98
C ARG A 54 -13.62 -10.12 -6.30
N ASN A 55 -14.84 -9.82 -5.89
CA ASN A 55 -15.17 -8.54 -5.26
C ASN A 55 -14.39 -8.33 -3.95
N VAL A 56 -14.24 -9.39 -3.15
CA VAL A 56 -13.44 -9.35 -1.91
C VAL A 56 -11.97 -9.09 -2.24
N LEU A 57 -11.40 -9.80 -3.21
CA LEU A 57 -10.00 -9.60 -3.63
C LEU A 57 -9.74 -8.19 -4.16
N GLU A 58 -10.63 -7.66 -5.00
CA GLU A 58 -10.51 -6.28 -5.50
C GLU A 58 -10.51 -5.26 -4.35
N SER A 59 -11.39 -5.44 -3.36
CA SER A 59 -11.44 -4.56 -2.19
C SER A 59 -10.17 -4.64 -1.34
N GLU A 60 -9.61 -5.84 -1.18
CA GLU A 60 -8.40 -6.07 -0.40
C GLU A 60 -7.17 -5.47 -1.09
N VAL A 61 -7.04 -5.66 -2.41
CA VAL A 61 -5.95 -5.05 -3.20
C VAL A 61 -6.02 -3.52 -3.12
N ARG A 62 -7.22 -2.95 -3.20
CA ARG A 62 -7.41 -1.51 -3.06
C ARG A 62 -7.02 -1.01 -1.66
N LEU A 63 -7.46 -1.71 -0.62
CA LEU A 63 -7.09 -1.40 0.77
C LEU A 63 -5.56 -1.44 0.95
N GLN A 64 -4.91 -2.47 0.44
CA GLN A 64 -3.46 -2.62 0.52
C GLN A 64 -2.72 -1.49 -0.22
N ALA A 65 -3.23 -1.05 -1.37
CA ALA A 65 -2.67 0.10 -2.08
C ALA A 65 -2.82 1.41 -1.28
N GLU A 66 -3.99 1.65 -0.68
CA GLU A 66 -4.25 2.81 0.17
C GLU A 66 -3.35 2.82 1.42
N LEU A 67 -3.17 1.66 2.07
CA LEU A 67 -2.26 1.49 3.20
C LEU A 67 -0.79 1.74 2.80
N ALA A 68 -0.36 1.25 1.65
CA ALA A 68 0.99 1.49 1.15
C ALA A 68 1.25 2.99 0.88
N GLN A 69 0.27 3.69 0.33
CA GLN A 69 0.35 5.15 0.14
C GLN A 69 0.42 5.89 1.48
N LEU A 70 -0.38 5.47 2.45
CA LEU A 70 -0.37 6.05 3.80
C LEU A 70 1.00 5.86 4.47
N MET A 71 1.59 4.67 4.36
CA MET A 71 2.94 4.39 4.87
C MET A 71 3.98 5.32 4.23
N GLY A 72 3.97 5.49 2.91
CA GLY A 72 4.89 6.40 2.23
C GLY A 72 4.70 7.87 2.64
N ALA A 73 3.46 8.31 2.85
CA ALA A 73 3.18 9.64 3.37
C ALA A 73 3.70 9.83 4.80
N MET A 74 3.56 8.82 5.66
CA MET A 74 4.11 8.84 7.02
C MET A 74 5.64 8.95 7.00
N ASP A 75 6.33 8.19 6.15
CA ASP A 75 7.79 8.24 6.04
C ASP A 75 8.28 9.65 5.67
N VAL A 76 7.60 10.34 4.74
CA VAL A 76 7.93 11.73 4.36
C VAL A 76 7.73 12.69 5.54
N LEU A 77 6.63 12.55 6.29
CA LEU A 77 6.35 13.40 7.45
C LEU A 77 7.38 13.18 8.57
N LEU A 78 7.74 11.94 8.87
CA LEU A 78 8.76 11.63 9.87
C LEU A 78 10.15 12.09 9.42
N ALA A 79 10.51 11.91 8.15
CA ALA A 79 11.78 12.40 7.61
C ALA A 79 11.89 13.92 7.66
N GLY A 80 10.80 14.64 7.34
CA GLY A 80 10.71 16.09 7.46
C GLY A 80 10.80 16.57 8.92
N ALA A 81 10.18 15.85 9.86
CA ALA A 81 10.25 16.16 11.29
C ALA A 81 11.65 15.91 11.89
N ASN A 82 12.41 14.95 11.33
CA ASN A 82 13.75 14.60 11.78
C ASN A 82 14.88 15.35 11.05
N MET A 83 14.56 16.28 10.14
CA MET A 83 15.55 17.17 9.54
C MET A 83 15.98 18.23 10.57
N PRO A 84 17.22 18.19 11.09
CA PRO A 84 17.71 19.20 12.01
C PRO A 84 17.80 20.53 11.27
N GLY A 85 17.26 21.59 11.89
CA GLY A 85 17.02 22.88 11.28
C GLY A 85 18.13 23.35 10.34
N ARG A 86 17.77 23.53 9.07
CA ARG A 86 18.47 24.42 8.13
C ARG A 86 18.22 25.87 8.57
N ALA A 87 18.72 26.21 9.74
CA ALA A 87 18.68 27.51 10.38
C ALA A 87 20.11 27.87 10.82
N ALA A 88 21.08 27.87 9.89
CA ALA A 88 22.44 28.31 10.22
C ALA A 88 23.29 28.84 9.05
N ASP A 89 22.76 28.96 7.83
CA ASP A 89 23.47 29.66 6.73
C ASP A 89 22.78 31.00 6.41
N ALA A 90 22.79 31.88 7.41
CA ALA A 90 22.65 33.32 7.17
C ALA A 90 24.06 33.87 6.87
N PRO A 91 24.27 34.58 5.75
CA PRO A 91 25.54 35.25 5.49
C PRO A 91 25.91 36.19 6.66
N ARG A 92 27.05 35.92 7.30
CA ARG A 92 27.55 36.74 8.42
C ARG A 92 27.79 38.18 7.94
N PRO A 93 27.32 39.22 8.64
CA PRO A 93 27.64 40.60 8.28
C PRO A 93 29.15 40.84 8.42
N ASN A 94 29.75 41.28 7.32
CA ASN A 94 31.19 41.44 7.16
C ASN A 94 31.69 42.60 8.02
N LYS A 95 32.42 42.33 9.11
CA LYS A 95 32.98 43.35 10.02
C LYS A 95 34.03 44.27 9.36
N LEU A 96 34.37 44.03 8.09
CA LEU A 96 35.34 44.82 7.32
C LEU A 96 34.80 46.18 6.82
N GLN A 97 33.49 46.47 6.90
CA GLN A 97 32.96 47.79 6.53
C GLN A 97 33.10 48.87 7.61
N LYS A 98 33.46 48.53 8.86
CA LYS A 98 33.56 49.52 9.96
C LYS A 98 34.94 50.15 10.15
N VAL A 99 35.97 49.75 9.39
CA VAL A 99 37.33 50.32 9.53
C VAL A 99 37.65 51.35 8.44
N ALA A 100 36.95 51.34 7.30
CA ALA A 100 37.17 52.33 6.24
C ALA A 100 36.52 53.71 6.52
N ALA A 101 35.75 53.86 7.60
CA ALA A 101 35.05 55.10 7.94
C ALA A 101 35.74 55.93 9.02
N ASN A 102 36.91 55.53 9.54
CA ASN A 102 37.57 56.29 10.60
C ASN A 102 39.10 56.20 10.50
N GLY A 103 39.67 56.95 9.54
CA GLY A 103 41.12 57.00 9.35
C GLY A 103 41.52 57.85 8.16
N GLY A 104 41.34 59.16 8.28
CA GLY A 104 41.75 60.11 7.25
C GLY A 104 41.28 61.53 7.52
N ALA A 105 41.50 62.01 8.75
CA ALA A 105 41.53 63.43 9.03
C ALA A 105 42.81 64.01 8.42
N ALA A 106 42.65 64.90 7.45
CA ALA A 106 43.61 65.92 7.06
C ALA A 106 42.82 67.22 6.87
#